data_AF-A0A927CI80-F1
#
_entry.id   AF-A0A927CI80-F1
#
_cell.length_a   1.000
_cell.length_b   1.000
_cell.length_c   1.000
_cell.angle_alpha   90.00
_cell.angle_beta   90.00
_cell.angle_gamma   90.00
#
_symmetry.space_group_name_H-M   'P 1'
#
loop_
_entity.id
_entity.type
_entity.pdbx_description
1 polymer ?
#
loop_
_entity_poly.entity_id
_entity_poly.type
_entity_poly.pdbx_seq_one_letter_code
_entity_poly.pdbx_strand_id
1 'polypeptide(L)'
;MNDRLFEESYQNWLAKHAAGRSGENRRRIKDGLGHAEKLMLHNVWWPAFGHFQYLHPEYEMQDFGEGYRYIDFAYIRSHVRIAIEIDGYGTHLRHVTRRQFCDQWVRQMHLTNDNWTVVRIGYDDIEQRPRLWQQLL
;
A
#
# COMPACT_ATOMS: atom_id res chain seq x y z
N MET A 1 18.33 9.39 10.06
CA MET A 1 16.90 9.73 10.13
C MET A 1 16.45 9.42 11.55
N ASN A 2 15.53 10.15 12.17
CA ASN A 2 15.17 9.86 13.56
C ASN A 2 14.15 8.71 13.58
N ASP A 3 14.62 7.46 13.61
CA ASP A 3 13.79 6.25 13.55
C ASP A 3 12.72 6.22 14.65
N ARG A 4 12.99 6.91 15.78
CA ARG A 4 12.01 7.13 16.84
C ARG A 4 10.80 7.94 16.38
N LEU A 5 11.01 9.03 15.64
CA LEU A 5 9.92 9.86 15.10
C LEU A 5 9.08 9.09 14.09
N PHE A 6 9.72 8.23 13.29
CA PHE A 6 9.00 7.32 12.39
C PHE A 6 8.09 6.37 13.16
N GLU A 7 8.63 5.64 14.14
CA GLU A 7 7.85 4.63 14.87
C GLU A 7 6.69 5.27 15.64
N GLU A 8 6.91 6.40 16.32
CA GLU A 8 5.84 7.14 17.01
C GLU A 8 4.75 7.60 16.02
N SER A 9 5.15 8.14 14.86
CA SER A 9 4.20 8.58 13.83
C SER A 9 3.45 7.40 13.20
N TYR A 10 4.12 6.28 12.99
CA TYR A 10 3.58 5.05 12.42
C TYR A 10 2.50 4.46 13.33
N GLN A 11 2.80 4.32 14.62
CA GLN A 11 1.84 3.80 15.61
C GLN A 11 0.61 4.71 15.73
N ASN A 12 0.81 6.03 15.80
CA ASN A 12 -0.29 6.99 15.84
C ASN A 12 -1.15 6.94 14.56
N TRP A 13 -0.52 6.80 13.40
CA TRP A 13 -1.20 6.70 12.12
C TRP A 13 -2.02 5.42 12.00
N LEU A 14 -1.48 4.26 12.40
CA LEU A 14 -2.23 3.00 12.44
C LEU A 14 -3.40 3.07 13.42
N ALA A 15 -3.19 3.59 14.63
CA ALA A 15 -4.23 3.74 15.64
C ALA A 15 -5.39 4.60 15.13
N LYS A 16 -5.08 5.71 14.43
CA LYS A 16 -6.08 6.58 13.80
C LYS A 16 -6.91 5.83 12.75
N HIS A 17 -6.28 5.06 11.87
CA HIS A 17 -7.01 4.27 10.87
C HIS A 17 -7.82 3.13 11.50
N ALA A 18 -7.31 2.48 12.54
CA ALA A 18 -8.03 1.43 13.27
C ALA A 18 -9.27 1.96 14.02
N ALA A 19 -9.25 3.22 14.46
CA ALA A 19 -10.38 3.85 15.14
C ALA A 19 -11.51 4.22 14.17
N GLY A 20 -11.18 4.57 12.92
CA GLY A 20 -12.15 4.98 11.89
C GLY A 20 -12.76 3.85 11.06
N ARG A 21 -12.37 2.59 11.29
CA ARG A 21 -12.79 1.41 10.50
C ARG A 21 -13.60 0.42 11.33
N SER A 22 -14.35 -0.46 10.67
CA SER A 22 -15.13 -1.53 11.29
C SER A 22 -14.89 -2.89 10.61
N GLY A 23 -15.32 -3.98 11.25
CA GLY A 23 -15.27 -5.33 10.68
C GLY A 23 -13.86 -5.79 10.30
N GLU A 24 -13.75 -6.48 9.16
CA GLU A 24 -12.50 -7.04 8.65
C GLU A 24 -11.46 -5.97 8.33
N ASN A 25 -11.90 -4.82 7.79
CA ASN A 25 -11.05 -3.69 7.49
C ASN A 25 -10.34 -3.14 8.75
N ARG A 26 -11.03 -3.12 9.90
CA ARG A 26 -10.40 -2.78 11.19
C ARG A 26 -9.43 -3.86 11.67
N ARG A 27 -9.79 -5.14 11.48
CA ARG A 27 -8.95 -6.27 11.92
C ARG A 27 -7.59 -6.25 11.22
N ARG A 28 -7.57 -6.06 9.90
CA ARG A 28 -6.35 -5.93 9.10
C ARG A 28 -5.39 -4.85 9.64
N ILE A 29 -5.92 -3.67 9.97
CA ILE A 29 -5.08 -2.59 10.54
C ILE A 29 -4.58 -2.95 11.95
N LYS A 30 -5.39 -3.61 12.78
CA LYS A 30 -5.00 -4.01 14.14
C LYS A 30 -3.94 -5.09 14.17
N ASP A 31 -4.00 -6.03 13.23
CA ASP A 31 -3.01 -7.09 13.08
C ASP A 31 -1.64 -6.52 12.64
N GLY A 32 -1.64 -5.26 12.20
CA GLY A 32 -0.47 -4.52 11.73
C GLY A 32 -0.21 -4.76 10.25
N LEU A 33 0.61 -3.89 9.66
CA LEU A 33 1.06 -4.08 8.29
C LEU A 33 2.12 -5.19 8.23
N GLY A 34 2.17 -5.88 7.10
CA GLY A 34 3.21 -6.84 6.81
C GLY A 34 4.61 -6.19 6.76
N HIS A 35 5.62 -7.06 6.66
CA HIS A 35 7.01 -6.62 6.63
C HIS A 35 7.31 -5.69 5.44
N ALA A 36 6.82 -6.05 4.26
CA ALA A 36 7.05 -5.31 3.02
C ALA A 36 6.46 -3.89 3.08
N GLU A 37 5.25 -3.78 3.59
CA GLU A 37 4.49 -2.55 3.77
C GLU A 37 5.18 -1.62 4.76
N LYS A 38 5.58 -2.14 5.94
CA LYS A 38 6.35 -1.34 6.91
C LYS A 38 7.70 -0.91 6.34
N LEU A 39 8.37 -1.77 5.57
CA LEU A 39 9.64 -1.46 4.92
C LEU A 39 9.48 -0.36 3.85
N MET A 40 8.41 -0.37 3.05
CA MET A 40 8.12 0.70 2.09
C MET A 40 7.91 2.03 2.80
N LEU A 41 7.13 2.03 3.89
CA LEU A 41 6.93 3.24 4.69
C LEU A 41 8.24 3.78 5.25
N HIS A 42 9.08 2.89 5.79
CA HIS A 42 10.34 3.28 6.45
C HIS A 42 11.42 3.71 5.45
N ASN A 43 11.62 2.94 4.38
CA ASN A 43 12.73 3.14 3.45
C ASN A 43 12.39 4.09 2.31
N VAL A 44 11.11 4.24 1.94
CA VAL A 44 10.71 5.02 0.77
C VAL A 44 9.83 6.19 1.16
N TRP A 45 8.66 5.95 1.76
CA TRP A 45 7.68 7.00 2.01
C TRP A 45 8.15 8.04 3.03
N TRP A 46 8.60 7.61 4.20
CA TRP A 46 9.01 8.49 5.28
C TRP A 46 10.21 9.36 4.89
N PRO A 47 11.24 8.84 4.20
CA PRO A 47 12.32 9.67 3.70
C PRO A 47 11.90 10.68 2.64
N ALA A 48 10.92 10.35 1.79
CA ALA A 48 10.45 11.24 0.72
C ALA A 48 9.52 12.35 1.25
N PHE A 49 8.59 12.03 2.15
CA PHE A 49 7.50 12.95 2.54
C PHE A 49 7.55 13.41 4.01
N GLY A 50 8.19 12.65 4.90
CA GLY A 50 8.31 12.97 6.33
C GLY A 50 7.01 12.94 7.15
N HIS A 51 5.90 12.45 6.57
CA HIS A 51 4.60 12.33 7.25
C HIS A 51 3.70 11.28 6.58
N PHE A 52 2.63 10.84 7.24
CA PHE A 52 1.62 9.94 6.68
C PHE A 52 0.28 10.62 6.32
N GLN A 53 0.28 11.96 6.17
CA GLN A 53 -0.94 12.68 5.78
C GLN A 53 -1.45 12.20 4.43
N TYR A 54 -2.78 12.04 4.33
CA TYR A 54 -3.49 11.55 3.13
C TYR A 54 -3.15 10.12 2.68
N LEU A 55 -2.29 9.42 3.42
CA LEU A 55 -1.95 8.02 3.15
C LEU A 55 -2.88 7.09 3.96
N HIS A 56 -3.47 6.13 3.27
CA HIS A 56 -4.37 5.14 3.83
C HIS A 56 -3.75 3.75 3.64
N PRO A 57 -3.45 3.00 4.70
CA PRO A 57 -3.00 1.62 4.59
C PRO A 57 -4.18 0.71 4.26
N GLU A 58 -3.95 -0.42 3.57
CA GLU A 58 -4.95 -1.48 3.39
C GLU A 58 -6.30 -0.89 2.97
N TYR A 59 -6.28 -0.06 1.93
CA TYR A 59 -7.44 0.72 1.53
C TYR A 59 -8.47 -0.18 0.85
N GLU A 60 -9.60 -0.34 1.52
CA GLU A 60 -10.71 -1.16 1.05
C GLU A 60 -11.44 -0.50 -0.13
N MET A 61 -11.58 -1.27 -1.21
CA MET A 61 -12.32 -0.95 -2.41
C MET A 61 -13.41 -2.00 -2.61
N GLN A 62 -14.61 -1.54 -2.95
CA GLN A 62 -15.70 -2.41 -3.36
C GLN A 62 -15.50 -2.80 -4.83
N ASP A 63 -15.38 -4.10 -5.10
CA ASP A 63 -15.27 -4.62 -6.46
C ASP A 63 -16.65 -4.66 -7.14
N PHE A 64 -16.68 -4.55 -8.47
CA PHE A 64 -17.90 -4.61 -9.28
C PHE A 64 -18.59 -5.99 -9.22
N GLY A 65 -17.90 -7.03 -8.73
CA GLY A 65 -18.40 -8.40 -8.59
C GLY A 65 -18.69 -8.86 -7.15
N GLU A 66 -18.99 -7.94 -6.23
CA GLU A 66 -19.35 -8.20 -4.81
C GLU A 66 -18.20 -8.59 -3.85
N GLY A 67 -16.95 -8.53 -4.30
CA GLY A 67 -15.77 -8.75 -3.45
C GLY A 67 -15.22 -7.47 -2.81
N TYR A 68 -14.52 -7.60 -1.68
CA TYR A 68 -13.65 -6.54 -1.15
C TYR A 68 -12.22 -6.75 -1.64
N ARG A 69 -11.60 -5.68 -2.12
CA ARG A 69 -10.17 -5.65 -2.46
C ARG A 69 -9.47 -4.61 -1.61
N TYR A 70 -8.21 -4.86 -1.28
CA TYR A 70 -7.41 -3.97 -0.45
C TYR A 70 -6.18 -3.54 -1.24
N ILE A 71 -6.01 -2.24 -1.41
CA ILE A 71 -4.79 -1.62 -1.96
C ILE A 71 -3.82 -1.46 -0.79
N ASP A 72 -2.55 -1.84 -0.96
CA ASP A 72 -1.58 -1.77 0.13
C ASP A 72 -1.50 -0.35 0.71
N PHE A 73 -1.40 0.66 -0.16
CA PHE A 73 -1.53 2.06 0.22
C PHE A 73 -2.30 2.89 -0.80
N ALA A 74 -3.27 3.67 -0.33
CA ALA A 74 -3.94 4.69 -1.11
C ALA A 74 -3.52 6.08 -0.64
N TYR A 75 -2.95 6.89 -1.54
CA TYR A 75 -2.79 8.33 -1.32
C TYR A 75 -4.00 9.06 -1.91
N ILE A 76 -4.77 9.71 -1.05
CA ILE A 76 -6.00 10.40 -1.45
C ILE A 76 -5.97 11.83 -0.93
N ARG A 77 -5.74 12.77 -1.85
CA ARG A 77 -5.76 14.21 -1.54
C ARG A 77 -6.58 14.95 -2.59
N SER A 78 -7.76 15.43 -2.19
CA SER A 78 -8.72 16.07 -3.10
C SER A 78 -9.05 15.14 -4.28
N HIS A 79 -8.76 15.56 -5.52
CA HIS A 79 -9.02 14.78 -6.74
C HIS A 79 -7.87 13.83 -7.10
N VAL A 80 -6.76 13.84 -6.37
CA VAL A 80 -5.62 12.94 -6.60
C VAL A 80 -5.87 11.64 -5.86
N ARG A 81 -5.83 10.52 -6.61
CA ARG A 81 -5.93 9.16 -6.10
C ARG A 81 -4.77 8.34 -6.66
N ILE A 82 -3.89 7.88 -5.78
CA ILE A 82 -2.75 7.03 -6.16
C ILE A 82 -2.86 5.72 -5.39
N ALA A 83 -2.88 4.62 -6.12
CA ALA A 83 -2.83 3.27 -5.58
C ALA A 83 -1.38 2.81 -5.64
N ILE A 84 -0.78 2.54 -4.49
CA ILE A 84 0.59 2.06 -4.37
C ILE A 84 0.53 0.61 -3.89
N GLU A 85 1.04 -0.30 -4.69
CA GLU A 85 1.07 -1.75 -4.42
C GLU A 85 2.52 -2.23 -4.35
N ILE A 86 2.80 -3.16 -3.45
CA ILE A 86 4.12 -3.76 -3.27
C ILE A 86 4.11 -5.18 -3.81
N ASP A 87 4.91 -5.40 -4.85
CA ASP A 87 5.00 -6.68 -5.53
C ASP A 87 6.22 -7.47 -5.05
N GLY A 88 5.98 -8.56 -4.32
CA GLY A 88 7.02 -9.52 -4.00
C GLY A 88 7.43 -10.36 -5.21
N TYR A 89 8.73 -10.50 -5.47
CA TYR A 89 9.28 -11.45 -6.42
C TYR A 89 9.82 -12.68 -5.67
N GLY A 90 9.40 -13.91 -6.02
CA GLY A 90 9.87 -15.12 -5.33
C GLY A 90 8.89 -16.30 -5.33
N THR A 91 8.90 -17.11 -4.26
CA THR A 91 8.00 -18.27 -4.05
C THR A 91 6.53 -17.91 -4.26
N HIS A 92 6.12 -16.68 -3.95
CA HIS A 92 4.78 -16.17 -4.22
C HIS A 92 4.40 -16.25 -5.71
N LEU A 93 5.26 -15.84 -6.65
CA LEU A 93 4.99 -15.97 -8.08
C LEU A 93 5.00 -17.42 -8.57
N ARG A 94 5.71 -18.32 -7.88
CA ARG A 94 5.65 -19.77 -8.18
C ARG A 94 4.30 -20.40 -7.81
N HIS A 95 3.55 -19.77 -6.92
CA HIS A 95 2.23 -20.23 -6.48
C HIS A 95 1.07 -19.43 -7.11
N VAL A 96 1.36 -18.38 -7.88
CA VAL A 96 0.34 -17.64 -8.62
C VAL A 96 -0.15 -18.49 -9.79
N THR A 97 -1.44 -18.81 -9.76
CA THR A 97 -2.11 -19.47 -10.89
C THR A 97 -2.18 -18.53 -12.10
N ARG A 98 -2.29 -19.08 -13.31
CA ARG A 98 -2.50 -18.28 -14.54
C ARG A 98 -3.69 -17.32 -14.40
N ARG A 99 -4.74 -17.74 -13.71
CA ARG A 99 -5.92 -16.89 -13.43
C ARG A 99 -5.56 -15.72 -12.54
N GLN A 100 -4.90 -15.97 -11.40
CA GLN A 100 -4.46 -14.90 -10.50
C GLN A 100 -3.50 -13.93 -11.19
N PHE A 101 -2.63 -14.40 -12.08
CA PHE A 101 -1.77 -13.54 -12.90
C PHE A 101 -2.60 -12.61 -13.79
N CYS A 102 -3.59 -13.15 -14.52
CA CYS A 102 -4.50 -12.34 -15.34
C CYS A 102 -5.35 -11.37 -14.48
N ASP A 103 -5.82 -11.80 -13.32
CA ASP A 103 -6.66 -11.01 -12.42
C ASP A 103 -5.93 -9.76 -11.90
N GLN A 104 -4.60 -9.80 -11.76
CA GLN A 104 -3.79 -8.61 -11.41
C GLN A 104 -3.86 -7.53 -12.49
N TRP A 105 -3.84 -7.91 -13.78
CA TRP A 105 -3.98 -6.95 -14.88
C TRP A 105 -5.38 -6.35 -14.94
N VAL A 106 -6.40 -7.19 -14.74
CA VAL A 106 -7.81 -6.74 -14.66
C VAL A 106 -7.99 -5.76 -13.48
N ARG A 107 -7.40 -6.05 -12.32
CA ARG A 107 -7.41 -5.15 -11.15
C ARG A 107 -6.81 -3.78 -11.48
N GLN A 108 -5.64 -3.77 -12.11
CA GLN A 108 -4.98 -2.52 -12.50
C GLN A 108 -5.85 -1.71 -13.48
N MET A 109 -6.51 -2.39 -14.41
CA MET A 109 -7.42 -1.73 -15.35
C MET A 109 -8.66 -1.14 -14.67
N HIS A 110 -9.25 -1.82 -13.69
CA HIS A 110 -10.35 -1.24 -12.90
C HIS A 110 -9.92 0.04 -12.18
N LEU A 111 -8.78 0.02 -11.50
CA LEU A 111 -8.23 1.21 -10.84
C LEU A 111 -8.02 2.36 -11.84
N THR A 112 -7.43 2.05 -13.00
CA THR A 112 -7.18 3.04 -14.05
C THR A 112 -8.50 3.66 -14.56
N ASN A 113 -9.53 2.84 -14.79
CA ASN A 113 -10.85 3.31 -15.23
C ASN A 113 -11.54 4.18 -14.16
N ASP A 114 -11.26 3.92 -12.88
CA ASP A 114 -11.76 4.69 -11.73
C ASP A 114 -10.90 5.93 -11.42
N ASN A 115 -10.04 6.35 -12.37
CA ASN A 115 -9.14 7.50 -12.30
C ASN A 115 -8.09 7.42 -11.18
N TRP A 116 -7.62 6.22 -10.85
CA TRP A 116 -6.45 6.04 -10.00
C TRP A 116 -5.18 6.05 -10.84
N THR A 117 -4.16 6.75 -10.35
CA THR A 117 -2.78 6.52 -10.78
C THR A 117 -2.29 5.26 -10.06
N VAL A 118 -1.84 4.26 -10.80
CA VAL A 118 -1.35 3.00 -10.21
C VAL A 118 0.17 2.97 -10.23
N VAL A 119 0.76 2.82 -9.04
CA VAL A 119 2.20 2.66 -8.82
C VAL A 119 2.44 1.29 -8.23
N ARG A 120 3.25 0.47 -8.89
CA ARG A 120 3.64 -0.86 -8.40
C ARG A 120 5.13 -0.88 -8.16
N ILE A 121 5.54 -1.24 -6.95
CA ILE A 121 6.93 -1.21 -6.50
C ILE A 121 7.37 -2.64 -6.18
N GLY A 122 8.48 -3.10 -6.77
CA GLY A 122 9.04 -4.38 -6.41
C GLY A 122 9.56 -4.37 -4.97
N TYR A 123 9.30 -5.44 -4.20
CA TYR A 123 9.83 -5.61 -2.84
C TYR A 123 11.36 -5.44 -2.81
N ASP A 124 12.07 -6.09 -3.73
CA ASP A 124 13.53 -6.02 -3.82
C ASP A 124 14.01 -4.58 -4.07
N ASP A 125 13.20 -3.74 -4.72
CA ASP A 125 13.56 -2.35 -4.96
C ASP A 125 13.39 -1.47 -3.72
N ILE A 126 12.41 -1.75 -2.87
CA ILE A 126 12.25 -1.10 -1.58
C ILE A 126 13.45 -1.39 -0.68
N GLU A 127 13.99 -2.61 -0.76
CA GLU A 127 15.15 -3.02 0.02
C GLU A 127 16.46 -2.51 -0.58
N GLN A 128 16.69 -2.72 -1.88
CA GLN A 128 18.00 -2.55 -2.51
C GLN A 128 18.16 -1.18 -3.18
N ARG A 129 17.07 -0.56 -3.65
CA ARG A 129 17.09 0.70 -4.41
C ARG A 129 16.11 1.75 -3.86
N PRO A 130 15.98 1.95 -2.54
CA PRO A 130 14.94 2.83 -1.98
C PRO A 130 15.06 4.30 -2.43
N ARG A 131 16.29 4.80 -2.63
CA ARG A 131 16.53 6.19 -3.08
C ARG A 131 15.96 6.49 -4.46
N LEU A 132 15.89 5.49 -5.35
CA LEU A 132 15.25 5.65 -6.65
C LEU A 132 13.76 5.93 -6.47
N TRP A 133 13.10 5.12 -5.64
CA TRP A 133 11.65 5.24 -5.40
C TRP A 133 11.28 6.46 -4.55
N GLN A 134 12.17 6.94 -3.70
CA GLN A 134 12.02 8.24 -3.01
C GLN A 134 11.92 9.42 -3.99
N GLN A 135 12.49 9.30 -5.19
CA GLN A 135 12.50 10.35 -6.22
C GLN A 135 11.36 10.21 -7.24
N LEU A 136 10.85 8.98 -7.42
CA LEU A 136 9.79 8.69 -8.38
C LEU A 136 8.38 8.86 -7.81
N LEU A 137 8.24 8.79 -6.48
CA LEU A 137 6.99 9.10 -5.75
C LEU A 137 6.86 10.59 -5.46
#